data_AF-A0A5D9A1J1-F1
#
_entry.id   AF-A0A5D9A1J1-F1
#
_cell.length_a   1.000
_cell.length_b   1.000
_cell.length_c   1.000
_cell.angle_alpha   90.00
_cell.angle_beta   90.00
_cell.angle_gamma   90.00
#
_symmetry.space_group_name_H-M   'P 1'
#
loop_
_entity.id
_entity.type
_entity.pdbx_description
1 polymer ?
#
loop_
_entity_poly.entity_id
_entity_poly.type
_entity_poly.pdbx_seq_one_letter_code
_entity_poly.pdbx_strand_id
1 'polypeptide(L)'
;MRNTFKILVLTVLLSNLSLAQNNKEIALQKGNEAIKLMDNGKIEESIMLLEESQKLDPENFNYPYEIAYANYLKKDYKKAIEIAEKLQNYKEVSVQLYSLWGNSYDNLNNPKKAIEIYDSGIKKFPNKGLLYLEKGVVYELEKEYNKAIASYQKGISVDPKYPSNYYRIANLYLNSDDKVPGLIYGEIFLNLERTTDRSREMSKNLFDAYKNSIVFENREMKELNLCKQMSMTPTDKNLPLCLMFGKWFIYGLLHSKAEEFNLDTLSKVRQGFLKSYFEKDNKDYPNILFDYQDLMSKNNIFDAYNHYLFQMGAEDEFSSWFQKNETEYNKFVEWYTKNENSININERNFFHFIN
;
A
#
# COMPACT_ATOMS: atom_id res chain seq x y z
N MET A 1 -51.32 47.19 7.31
CA MET A 1 -50.51 46.87 6.11
C MET A 1 -49.16 46.25 6.48
N ARG A 2 -49.11 45.12 7.19
CA ARG A 2 -47.81 44.53 7.57
C ARG A 2 -47.92 43.02 7.83
N ASN A 3 -48.29 42.23 6.81
CA ASN A 3 -48.18 40.76 6.87
C ASN A 3 -48.13 40.05 5.50
N THR A 4 -48.37 40.73 4.39
CA THR A 4 -48.31 40.14 3.04
C THR A 4 -46.88 39.95 2.51
N PHE A 5 -45.89 40.66 3.05
CA PHE A 5 -44.49 40.57 2.57
C PHE A 5 -43.75 39.30 3.04
N LYS A 6 -44.16 38.68 4.16
CA LYS A 6 -43.47 37.50 4.71
C LYS A 6 -43.80 36.20 3.96
N ILE A 7 -45.02 36.04 3.45
CA ILE A 7 -45.45 34.82 2.75
C ILE A 7 -44.87 34.76 1.33
N LEU A 8 -44.80 35.89 0.61
CA LEU A 8 -44.19 35.95 -0.72
C LEU A 8 -42.68 35.68 -0.68
N VAL A 9 -41.99 36.19 0.35
CA VAL A 9 -40.57 35.90 0.56
C VAL A 9 -40.36 34.41 0.88
N LEU A 10 -41.24 33.81 1.68
CA LEU A 10 -41.15 32.38 2.01
C LEU A 10 -41.41 31.46 0.79
N THR A 11 -42.39 31.78 -0.07
CA THR A 11 -42.68 30.98 -1.27
C THR A 11 -41.62 31.12 -2.35
N VAL A 12 -41.05 32.33 -2.55
CA VAL A 12 -39.91 32.55 -3.46
C VAL A 12 -38.64 31.85 -2.94
N LEU A 13 -38.42 31.83 -1.62
CA LEU A 13 -37.33 31.07 -1.02
C LEU A 13 -37.51 29.55 -1.25
N LEU A 14 -38.72 29.03 -1.08
CA LEU A 14 -39.03 27.61 -1.30
C LEU A 14 -38.89 27.19 -2.77
N SER A 15 -39.27 28.04 -3.74
CA SER A 15 -39.11 27.72 -5.17
C SER A 15 -37.67 27.81 -5.65
N ASN A 16 -36.87 28.72 -5.09
CA ASN A 16 -35.44 28.79 -5.38
C ASN A 16 -34.67 27.61 -4.79
N LEU A 17 -35.08 27.13 -3.61
CA LEU A 17 -34.51 25.94 -2.98
C LEU A 17 -34.79 24.68 -3.81
N SER A 18 -36.01 24.50 -4.33
CA SER A 18 -36.35 23.33 -5.16
C SER A 18 -35.64 23.34 -6.51
N LEU A 19 -35.50 24.51 -7.16
CA LEU A 19 -34.74 24.66 -8.40
C LEU A 19 -33.24 24.40 -8.19
N ALA A 20 -32.66 24.92 -7.11
CA ALA A 20 -31.27 24.65 -6.76
C ALA A 20 -31.02 23.15 -6.48
N GLN A 21 -31.95 22.48 -5.80
CA GLN A 21 -31.88 21.05 -5.54
C GLN A 21 -31.94 20.22 -6.84
N ASN A 22 -32.80 20.61 -7.78
CA ASN A 22 -32.89 19.99 -9.10
C ASN A 22 -31.61 20.18 -9.93
N ASN A 23 -31.00 21.38 -9.90
CA ASN A 23 -29.74 21.63 -10.60
C ASN A 23 -28.58 20.78 -10.07
N LYS A 24 -28.49 20.61 -8.74
CA LYS A 24 -27.47 19.75 -8.12
C LYS A 24 -27.62 18.29 -8.52
N GLU A 25 -28.86 17.80 -8.61
CA GLU A 25 -29.14 16.43 -9.05
C GLU A 25 -28.76 16.21 -10.53
N ILE A 26 -29.12 17.17 -11.41
CA ILE A 26 -28.73 17.13 -12.82
C ILE A 26 -27.20 17.20 -12.97
N ALA A 27 -26.53 18.07 -12.21
CA ALA A 27 -25.07 18.17 -12.19
C ALA A 27 -24.42 16.85 -11.76
N LEU A 28 -24.98 16.18 -10.74
CA LEU A 28 -24.48 14.90 -10.28
C LEU A 28 -24.64 13.80 -11.33
N GLN A 29 -25.79 13.74 -12.01
CA GLN A 29 -26.01 12.78 -13.09
C GLN A 29 -25.01 12.98 -14.23
N LYS A 30 -24.83 14.23 -14.69
CA LYS A 30 -23.86 14.60 -15.73
C LYS A 30 -22.43 14.28 -15.31
N GLY A 31 -22.04 14.60 -14.08
CA GLY A 31 -20.72 14.27 -13.55
C GLY A 31 -20.45 12.76 -13.53
N ASN A 32 -21.44 11.96 -13.13
CA ASN A 32 -21.32 10.49 -13.15
C ASN A 32 -21.20 9.94 -14.58
N GLU A 33 -21.92 10.51 -15.54
CA GLU A 33 -21.77 10.16 -16.96
C GLU A 33 -20.39 10.56 -17.50
N ALA A 34 -19.90 11.74 -17.11
CA ALA A 34 -18.59 12.21 -17.50
C ALA A 34 -17.46 11.29 -17.00
N ILE A 35 -17.54 10.78 -15.77
CA ILE A 35 -16.57 9.82 -15.24
C ILE A 35 -16.56 8.55 -16.11
N LYS A 36 -17.73 8.02 -16.49
CA LYS A 36 -17.81 6.86 -17.39
C LYS A 36 -17.23 7.14 -18.77
N LEU A 37 -17.41 8.35 -19.31
CA LEU A 37 -16.80 8.75 -20.58
C LEU A 37 -15.28 8.77 -20.46
N MET A 38 -14.75 9.32 -19.36
CA MET A 38 -13.32 9.34 -19.07
C MET A 38 -12.73 7.94 -18.96
N ASP A 39 -13.40 7.02 -18.25
CA ASP A 39 -12.99 5.61 -18.13
C ASP A 39 -12.95 4.89 -19.49
N ASN A 40 -13.81 5.29 -20.43
CA ASN A 40 -13.84 4.79 -21.80
C ASN A 40 -12.87 5.53 -22.76
N GLY A 41 -12.02 6.42 -22.23
CA GLY A 41 -11.03 7.18 -23.00
C GLY A 41 -11.59 8.38 -23.77
N LYS A 42 -12.88 8.71 -23.60
CA LYS A 42 -13.53 9.87 -24.23
C LYS A 42 -13.36 11.12 -23.37
N ILE A 43 -12.10 11.56 -23.22
CA ILE A 43 -11.72 12.56 -22.23
C ILE A 43 -12.31 13.94 -22.57
N GLU A 44 -12.35 14.34 -23.84
CA GLU A 44 -12.92 15.62 -24.25
C GLU A 44 -14.42 15.70 -23.96
N GLU A 45 -15.18 14.64 -24.28
CA GLU A 45 -16.62 14.57 -24.00
C GLU A 45 -16.89 14.63 -22.49
N SER A 46 -16.05 13.96 -21.68
CA SER A 46 -16.09 14.03 -20.23
C SER A 46 -15.90 15.46 -19.72
N ILE A 47 -14.87 16.17 -20.18
CA ILE A 47 -14.58 17.55 -19.74
C ILE A 47 -15.78 18.46 -20.03
N MET A 48 -16.41 18.36 -21.21
CA MET A 48 -17.58 19.19 -21.52
C MET A 48 -18.73 18.97 -20.53
N LEU A 49 -19.06 17.72 -20.19
CA LEU A 49 -20.10 17.41 -19.21
C LEU A 49 -19.73 17.85 -17.79
N LEU A 50 -18.45 17.75 -17.42
CA LEU A 50 -17.97 18.24 -16.12
C LEU A 50 -18.06 19.77 -16.02
N GLU A 51 -17.74 20.49 -17.09
CA GLU A 51 -17.90 21.96 -17.14
C GLU A 51 -19.37 22.39 -17.04
N GLU A 52 -20.28 21.64 -17.68
CA GLU A 52 -21.72 21.85 -17.49
C GLU A 52 -22.17 21.57 -16.05
N SER A 53 -21.67 20.47 -15.45
CA SER A 53 -21.97 20.11 -14.07
C SER A 53 -21.49 21.17 -13.08
N GLN A 54 -20.26 21.67 -13.29
CA GLN A 54 -19.69 22.75 -12.49
C GLN A 54 -20.49 24.06 -12.62
N LYS A 55 -21.05 24.38 -13.80
CA LYS A 55 -21.92 25.55 -13.96
C LYS A 55 -23.23 25.42 -13.17
N LEU A 56 -23.78 24.20 -13.10
CA LEU A 56 -25.03 23.91 -12.40
C LEU A 56 -24.85 23.83 -10.87
N ASP A 57 -23.68 23.37 -10.41
CA ASP A 57 -23.33 23.26 -8.99
C ASP A 57 -21.85 23.67 -8.75
N PRO A 58 -21.55 24.99 -8.70
CA PRO A 58 -20.19 25.52 -8.67
C PRO A 58 -19.44 25.32 -7.34
N GLU A 59 -20.16 25.01 -6.27
CA GLU A 59 -19.58 24.76 -4.94
C GLU A 59 -19.01 23.34 -4.81
N ASN A 60 -19.40 22.45 -5.70
CA ASN A 60 -18.97 21.06 -5.66
C ASN A 60 -17.54 20.93 -6.17
N PHE A 61 -16.65 20.54 -5.27
CA PHE A 61 -15.22 20.35 -5.53
C PHE A 61 -14.95 19.28 -6.60
N ASN A 62 -15.79 18.25 -6.70
CA ASN A 62 -15.50 17.08 -7.51
C ASN A 62 -15.43 17.41 -9.00
N TYR A 63 -16.34 18.23 -9.53
CA TYR A 63 -16.34 18.52 -10.97
C TYR A 63 -15.06 19.18 -11.46
N PRO A 64 -14.59 20.31 -10.89
CA PRO A 64 -13.32 20.89 -11.32
C PRO A 64 -12.11 20.02 -10.97
N TYR A 65 -12.16 19.20 -9.91
CA TYR A 65 -11.12 18.22 -9.63
C TYR A 65 -11.04 17.16 -10.75
N GLU A 66 -12.16 16.61 -11.20
CA GLU A 66 -12.20 15.65 -12.31
C GLU A 66 -11.77 16.30 -13.63
N ILE A 67 -12.06 17.58 -13.86
CA ILE A 67 -11.51 18.32 -15.02
C ILE A 67 -9.98 18.40 -14.92
N ALA A 68 -9.43 18.69 -13.73
CA ALA A 68 -7.98 18.70 -13.54
C ALA A 68 -7.36 17.31 -13.80
N TYR A 69 -8.03 16.25 -13.32
CA TYR A 69 -7.60 14.88 -13.53
C TYR A 69 -7.68 14.45 -15.02
N ALA A 70 -8.74 14.82 -15.72
CA ALA A 70 -8.88 14.62 -17.16
C ALA A 70 -7.73 15.29 -17.95
N ASN A 71 -7.34 16.51 -17.57
CA ASN A 71 -6.18 17.18 -18.16
C ASN A 71 -4.86 16.48 -17.83
N TYR A 72 -4.71 15.96 -16.61
CA TYR A 72 -3.57 15.14 -16.23
C TYR A 72 -3.47 13.87 -17.08
N LEU A 73 -4.58 13.15 -17.30
CA LEU A 73 -4.62 11.95 -18.16
C LEU A 73 -4.24 12.26 -19.62
N LYS A 74 -4.61 13.43 -20.12
CA LYS A 74 -4.20 13.95 -21.44
C LYS A 74 -2.76 14.46 -21.49
N LYS A 75 -2.02 14.40 -20.37
CA LYS A 75 -0.68 14.95 -20.20
C LYS A 75 -0.59 16.48 -20.34
N ASP A 76 -1.73 17.18 -20.26
CA ASP A 76 -1.74 18.65 -20.09
C ASP A 76 -1.56 19.00 -18.61
N TYR A 77 -0.36 18.71 -18.12
CA TYR A 77 0.00 18.92 -16.72
C TYR A 77 -0.04 20.40 -16.33
N LYS A 78 0.21 21.31 -17.28
CA LYS A 78 0.12 22.76 -17.03
C LYS A 78 -1.32 23.16 -16.72
N LYS A 79 -2.29 22.65 -17.49
CA LYS A 79 -3.70 22.92 -17.22
C LYS A 79 -4.17 22.28 -15.92
N ALA A 80 -3.74 21.05 -15.64
CA ALA A 80 -4.03 20.37 -14.38
C ALA A 80 -3.53 21.18 -13.16
N ILE A 81 -2.31 21.73 -13.23
CA ILE A 81 -1.73 22.62 -12.20
C ILE A 81 -2.56 23.89 -12.04
N GLU A 82 -2.90 24.58 -13.13
CA GLU A 82 -3.67 25.83 -13.10
C GLU A 82 -5.04 25.64 -12.39
N ILE A 83 -5.69 24.50 -12.64
CA ILE A 83 -6.96 24.17 -12.00
C ILE A 83 -6.70 23.80 -10.52
N ALA A 84 -5.72 22.96 -10.24
CA ALA A 84 -5.45 22.51 -8.88
C ALA A 84 -5.07 23.66 -7.92
N GLU A 85 -4.30 24.64 -8.41
CA GLU A 85 -3.95 25.87 -7.68
C GLU A 85 -5.19 26.64 -7.21
N LYS A 86 -6.25 26.69 -8.02
CA LYS A 86 -7.51 27.37 -7.66
C LYS A 86 -8.30 26.56 -6.63
N LEU A 87 -8.23 25.22 -6.72
CA LEU A 87 -9.02 24.31 -5.91
C LEU A 87 -8.53 24.14 -4.47
N GLN A 88 -7.28 24.50 -4.15
CA GLN A 88 -6.71 24.32 -2.81
C GLN A 88 -7.51 25.03 -1.68
N ASN A 89 -8.28 26.06 -2.05
CA ASN A 89 -9.09 26.89 -1.16
C ASN A 89 -10.55 26.44 -1.06
N TYR A 90 -10.96 25.38 -1.76
CA TYR A 90 -12.30 24.82 -1.64
C TYR A 90 -12.52 24.25 -0.24
N LYS A 91 -13.77 24.33 0.24
CA LYS A 91 -14.16 23.86 1.57
C LYS A 91 -13.94 22.34 1.71
N GLU A 92 -14.35 21.58 0.70
CA GLU A 92 -14.30 20.12 0.68
C GLU A 92 -13.08 19.59 -0.08
N VAL A 93 -11.95 20.31 -0.04
CA VAL A 93 -10.73 19.87 -0.72
C VAL A 93 -10.23 18.54 -0.16
N SER A 94 -9.77 17.68 -1.06
CA SER A 94 -9.30 16.34 -0.74
C SER A 94 -7.78 16.21 -0.83
N VAL A 95 -7.23 15.16 -0.22
CA VAL A 95 -5.80 14.84 -0.30
C VAL A 95 -5.37 14.52 -1.74
N GLN A 96 -6.30 13.98 -2.56
CA GLN A 96 -6.07 13.63 -3.94
C GLN A 96 -5.71 14.85 -4.79
N LEU A 97 -6.19 16.06 -4.44
CA LEU A 97 -5.78 17.29 -5.11
C LEU A 97 -4.27 17.51 -5.05
N TYR A 98 -3.68 17.32 -3.87
CA TYR A 98 -2.26 17.58 -3.64
C TYR A 98 -1.39 16.49 -4.28
N SER A 99 -1.87 15.25 -4.34
CA SER A 99 -1.23 14.18 -5.14
C SER A 99 -1.27 14.54 -6.63
N LEU A 100 -2.44 14.86 -7.19
CA LEU A 100 -2.59 15.28 -8.59
C LEU A 100 -1.67 16.45 -8.94
N TRP A 101 -1.68 17.48 -8.09
CA TRP A 101 -0.92 18.71 -8.31
C TRP A 101 0.60 18.46 -8.24
N GLY A 102 1.06 17.76 -7.21
CA GLY A 102 2.48 17.41 -7.10
C GLY A 102 2.93 16.49 -8.24
N ASN A 103 2.13 15.46 -8.58
CA ASN A 103 2.41 14.54 -9.68
C ASN A 103 2.47 15.29 -11.02
N SER A 104 1.65 16.32 -11.20
CA SER A 104 1.71 17.17 -12.41
C SER A 104 3.03 17.92 -12.53
N TYR A 105 3.59 18.42 -11.42
CA TYR A 105 4.93 19.01 -11.43
C TYR A 105 6.03 17.99 -11.65
N ASP A 106 5.91 16.81 -11.03
CA ASP A 106 6.88 15.72 -11.20
C ASP A 106 6.95 15.26 -12.66
N ASN A 107 5.79 15.07 -13.31
CA ASN A 107 5.70 14.76 -14.74
C ASN A 107 6.24 15.86 -15.67
N LEU A 108 6.33 17.11 -15.18
CA LEU A 108 7.01 18.22 -15.86
C LEU A 108 8.51 18.28 -15.51
N ASN A 109 9.06 17.23 -14.91
CA ASN A 109 10.44 17.11 -14.46
C ASN A 109 10.83 18.23 -13.47
N ASN A 110 9.90 18.58 -12.56
CA ASN A 110 10.12 19.57 -11.50
C ASN A 110 9.91 18.94 -10.11
N PRO A 111 10.82 18.04 -9.68
CA PRO A 111 10.69 17.29 -8.43
C PRO A 111 10.68 18.21 -7.20
N LYS A 112 11.41 19.33 -7.25
CA LYS A 112 11.40 20.32 -6.16
C LYS A 112 10.00 20.89 -5.92
N LYS A 113 9.30 21.29 -6.99
CA LYS A 113 7.92 21.79 -6.86
C LYS A 113 6.94 20.70 -6.45
N ALA A 114 7.10 19.48 -6.97
CA ALA A 114 6.31 18.34 -6.54
C ALA A 114 6.38 18.14 -5.01
N ILE A 115 7.61 18.09 -4.46
CA ILE A 115 7.85 17.97 -3.01
C ILE A 115 7.24 19.13 -2.22
N GLU A 116 7.38 20.37 -2.68
CA GLU A 116 6.75 21.54 -2.03
C GLU A 116 5.22 21.40 -1.94
N ILE A 117 4.58 20.89 -3.01
CA ILE A 117 3.13 20.63 -3.02
C ILE A 117 2.76 19.49 -2.09
N TYR A 118 3.46 18.36 -2.12
CA TYR A 118 3.18 17.27 -1.18
C TYR A 118 3.35 17.71 0.27
N ASP A 119 4.40 18.50 0.59
CA ASP A 119 4.61 19.03 1.95
C ASP A 119 3.48 19.97 2.38
N SER A 120 2.94 20.77 1.47
CA SER A 120 1.76 21.60 1.75
C SER A 120 0.52 20.76 2.02
N GLY A 121 0.31 19.68 1.25
CA GLY A 121 -0.77 18.73 1.45
C GLY A 121 -0.63 17.95 2.76
N ILE A 122 0.59 17.53 3.12
CA ILE A 122 0.90 16.83 4.37
C ILE A 122 0.55 17.70 5.58
N LYS A 123 0.81 19.02 5.52
CA LYS A 123 0.39 19.95 6.58
C LYS A 123 -1.13 20.01 6.76
N LYS A 124 -1.89 19.88 5.66
CA LYS A 124 -3.37 19.91 5.67
C LYS A 124 -3.98 18.56 6.03
N PHE A 125 -3.33 17.47 5.62
CA PHE A 125 -3.79 16.09 5.78
C PHE A 125 -2.68 15.21 6.40
N PRO A 126 -2.30 15.44 7.67
CA PRO A 126 -1.13 14.81 8.28
C PRO A 126 -1.23 13.28 8.41
N ASN A 127 -2.47 12.75 8.42
CA ASN A 127 -2.76 11.33 8.64
C ASN A 127 -3.09 10.58 7.33
N LYS A 128 -2.54 11.04 6.19
CA LYS A 128 -2.76 10.40 4.89
C LYS A 128 -1.45 9.88 4.33
N GLY A 129 -1.34 8.56 4.21
CA GLY A 129 -0.13 7.89 3.72
C GLY A 129 0.18 8.18 2.26
N LEU A 130 -0.84 8.56 1.47
CA LEU A 130 -0.72 8.88 0.04
C LEU A 130 0.35 9.94 -0.25
N LEU A 131 0.39 11.06 0.47
CA LEU A 131 1.34 12.14 0.11
C LEU A 131 2.79 11.78 0.49
N TYR A 132 2.97 10.94 1.51
CA TYR A 132 4.27 10.38 1.84
C TYR A 132 4.73 9.35 0.80
N LEU A 133 3.80 8.58 0.23
CA LEU A 133 4.07 7.71 -0.92
C LEU A 133 4.58 8.53 -2.10
N GLU A 134 3.84 9.55 -2.54
CA GLU A 134 4.21 10.34 -3.72
C GLU A 134 5.56 11.05 -3.52
N LYS A 135 5.78 11.62 -2.33
CA LYS A 135 7.07 12.21 -1.97
C LYS A 135 8.21 11.18 -1.98
N GLY A 136 7.95 9.96 -1.48
CA GLY A 136 8.91 8.86 -1.52
C GLY A 136 9.25 8.43 -2.94
N VAL A 137 8.26 8.37 -3.85
CA VAL A 137 8.44 8.05 -5.27
C VAL A 137 9.34 9.09 -5.95
N VAL A 138 9.13 10.38 -5.69
CA VAL A 138 10.01 11.43 -6.23
C VAL A 138 11.46 11.24 -5.76
N TYR A 139 11.68 10.98 -4.47
CA TYR A 139 13.04 10.69 -3.99
C TYR A 139 13.64 9.43 -4.60
N GLU A 140 12.83 8.40 -4.83
CA GLU A 140 13.27 7.16 -5.46
C GLU A 140 13.72 7.39 -6.91
N LEU A 141 12.96 8.18 -7.69
CA LEU A 141 13.32 8.56 -9.06
C LEU A 141 14.63 9.37 -9.11
N GLU A 142 14.83 10.25 -8.12
CA GLU A 142 16.07 11.01 -7.92
C GLU A 142 17.21 10.17 -7.31
N LYS A 143 17.00 8.85 -7.09
CA LYS A 143 17.94 7.89 -6.49
C LYS A 143 18.36 8.23 -5.06
N GLU A 144 17.57 9.05 -4.37
CA GLU A 144 17.72 9.38 -2.96
C GLU A 144 17.07 8.33 -2.05
N TYR A 145 17.51 7.06 -2.17
CA TYR A 145 16.83 5.91 -1.56
C TYR A 145 16.59 6.02 -0.06
N ASN A 146 17.52 6.60 0.70
CA ASN A 146 17.34 6.81 2.14
C ASN A 146 16.18 7.76 2.46
N LYS A 147 16.00 8.81 1.65
CA LYS A 147 14.85 9.74 1.80
C LYS A 147 13.54 9.09 1.34
N ALA A 148 13.59 8.26 0.29
CA ALA A 148 12.44 7.49 -0.15
C ALA A 148 11.95 6.54 0.95
N ILE A 149 12.86 5.73 1.51
CA ILE A 149 12.58 4.82 2.64
C ILE A 149 12.00 5.58 3.83
N ALA A 150 12.62 6.69 4.25
CA ALA A 150 12.11 7.50 5.36
C ALA A 150 10.70 8.05 5.09
N SER A 151 10.41 8.43 3.85
CA SER A 151 9.08 8.92 3.45
C SER A 151 8.05 7.80 3.51
N TYR A 152 8.34 6.62 2.93
CA TYR A 152 7.44 5.46 3.00
C TYR A 152 7.19 4.99 4.43
N GLN A 153 8.22 4.94 5.28
CA GLN A 153 8.07 4.63 6.70
C GLN A 153 7.19 5.64 7.42
N LYS A 154 7.33 6.93 7.11
CA LYS A 154 6.46 7.95 7.69
C LYS A 154 5.02 7.78 7.22
N GLY A 155 4.81 7.47 5.94
CA GLY A 155 3.50 7.12 5.37
C GLY A 155 2.85 5.94 6.08
N ILE A 156 3.61 4.87 6.34
CA ILE A 156 3.17 3.71 7.13
C ILE A 156 2.79 4.13 8.55
N SER A 157 3.58 4.98 9.20
CA SER A 157 3.31 5.36 10.59
C SER A 157 2.01 6.15 10.78
N VAL A 158 1.63 6.97 9.79
CA VAL A 158 0.46 7.86 9.88
C VAL A 158 -0.80 7.27 9.23
N ASP A 159 -0.63 6.29 8.34
CA ASP A 159 -1.71 5.58 7.67
C ASP A 159 -1.32 4.10 7.49
N PRO A 160 -1.30 3.31 8.57
CA PRO A 160 -0.73 1.96 8.58
C PRO A 160 -1.48 0.95 7.73
N LYS A 161 -2.69 1.31 7.25
CA LYS A 161 -3.51 0.48 6.36
C LYS A 161 -3.36 0.86 4.90
N TYR A 162 -2.52 1.84 4.55
CA TYR A 162 -2.29 2.26 3.18
C TYR A 162 -1.24 1.37 2.49
N PRO A 163 -1.63 0.41 1.63
CA PRO A 163 -0.75 -0.69 1.22
C PRO A 163 0.41 -0.24 0.33
N SER A 164 0.23 0.84 -0.43
CA SER A 164 1.21 1.25 -1.44
C SER A 164 2.56 1.69 -0.84
N ASN A 165 2.57 2.23 0.39
CA ASN A 165 3.83 2.52 1.09
C ASN A 165 4.62 1.23 1.39
N TYR A 166 3.93 0.15 1.79
CA TYR A 166 4.53 -1.16 2.02
C TYR A 166 5.07 -1.78 0.73
N TYR A 167 4.30 -1.70 -0.36
CA TYR A 167 4.73 -2.21 -1.66
C TYR A 167 6.05 -1.57 -2.13
N ARG A 168 6.13 -0.23 -2.11
CA ARG A 168 7.32 0.50 -2.57
C ARG A 168 8.54 0.22 -1.71
N ILE A 169 8.40 0.33 -0.38
CA ILE A 169 9.52 0.09 0.53
C ILE A 169 9.97 -1.38 0.50
N ALA A 170 9.06 -2.33 0.32
CA ALA A 170 9.41 -3.74 0.17
C ALA A 170 10.29 -3.97 -1.05
N ASN A 171 9.89 -3.46 -2.22
CA ASN A 171 10.67 -3.58 -3.45
C ASN A 171 12.06 -2.94 -3.34
N LEU A 172 12.20 -1.81 -2.64
CA LEU A 172 13.52 -1.22 -2.39
C LEU A 172 14.43 -2.15 -1.58
N TYR A 173 13.93 -2.73 -0.50
CA TYR A 173 14.72 -3.63 0.35
C TYR A 173 15.01 -4.98 -0.31
N LEU A 174 14.04 -5.57 -1.04
CA LEU A 174 14.24 -6.83 -1.76
C LEU A 174 15.34 -6.72 -2.83
N ASN A 175 15.51 -5.53 -3.42
CA ASN A 175 16.58 -5.22 -4.37
C ASN A 175 17.87 -4.70 -3.71
N SER A 176 17.98 -4.80 -2.38
CA SER A 176 19.17 -4.42 -1.62
C SER A 176 19.85 -5.62 -0.97
N ASP A 177 20.97 -5.38 -0.29
CA ASP A 177 21.63 -6.39 0.53
C ASP A 177 20.88 -6.67 1.84
N ASP A 178 19.97 -5.79 2.26
CA ASP A 178 19.15 -5.91 3.48
C ASP A 178 17.73 -6.35 3.11
N LYS A 179 17.54 -7.64 2.85
CA LYS A 179 16.28 -8.18 2.30
C LYS A 179 15.22 -8.43 3.37
N VAL A 180 15.60 -8.65 4.63
CA VAL A 180 14.66 -8.98 5.72
C VAL A 180 13.54 -7.94 5.90
N PRO A 181 13.82 -6.62 5.91
CA PRO A 181 12.74 -5.63 5.97
C PRO A 181 11.81 -5.73 4.76
N GLY A 182 12.37 -6.01 3.57
CA GLY A 182 11.61 -6.21 2.35
C GLY A 182 10.66 -7.40 2.43
N LEU A 183 11.12 -8.51 3.00
CA LEU A 183 10.31 -9.70 3.23
C LEU A 183 9.12 -9.40 4.16
N ILE A 184 9.35 -8.66 5.25
CA ILE A 184 8.32 -8.30 6.21
C ILE A 184 7.32 -7.30 5.62
N TYR A 185 7.80 -6.21 5.03
CA TYR A 185 6.92 -5.19 4.43
C TYR A 185 6.12 -5.76 3.25
N GLY A 186 6.73 -6.61 2.42
CA GLY A 186 6.06 -7.22 1.27
C GLY A 186 4.99 -8.22 1.69
N GLU A 187 5.22 -9.02 2.73
CA GLU A 187 4.20 -9.91 3.27
C GLU A 187 3.06 -9.13 3.96
N ILE A 188 3.36 -8.05 4.68
CA ILE A 188 2.31 -7.15 5.20
C ILE A 188 1.48 -6.57 4.05
N PHE A 189 2.12 -6.12 2.96
CA PHE A 189 1.43 -5.64 1.77
C PHE A 189 0.45 -6.69 1.23
N LEU A 190 0.88 -7.95 1.06
CA LEU A 190 0.02 -9.04 0.58
C LEU A 190 -1.17 -9.34 1.48
N ASN A 191 -1.09 -8.97 2.76
CA ASN A 191 -2.20 -9.12 3.70
C ASN A 191 -3.16 -7.92 3.69
N LEU A 192 -2.68 -6.72 3.33
CA LEU A 192 -3.49 -5.49 3.23
C LEU A 192 -4.14 -5.34 1.84
N GLU A 193 -3.46 -5.75 0.79
CA GLU A 193 -3.92 -5.77 -0.59
C GLU A 193 -3.82 -7.20 -1.12
N ARG A 194 -4.97 -7.80 -1.42
CA ARG A 194 -5.06 -9.20 -1.86
C ARG A 194 -5.54 -9.25 -3.30
N THR A 195 -5.13 -10.28 -4.03
CA THR A 195 -5.69 -10.63 -5.35
C THR A 195 -5.61 -9.54 -6.42
N THR A 196 -4.54 -8.72 -6.41
CA THR A 196 -4.23 -7.75 -7.46
C THR A 196 -3.00 -8.18 -8.28
N ASP A 197 -2.77 -7.56 -9.43
CA ASP A 197 -1.55 -7.79 -10.22
C ASP A 197 -0.28 -7.49 -9.39
N ARG A 198 -0.31 -6.41 -8.61
CA ARG A 198 0.76 -6.08 -7.65
C ARG A 198 0.95 -7.14 -6.58
N SER A 199 -0.14 -7.77 -6.13
CA SER A 199 -0.08 -8.88 -5.17
C SER A 199 0.61 -10.09 -5.79
N ARG A 200 0.31 -10.41 -7.07
CA ARG A 200 0.96 -11.53 -7.75
C ARG A 200 2.45 -11.28 -7.94
N GLU A 201 2.81 -10.07 -8.36
CA GLU A 201 4.20 -9.64 -8.49
C GLU A 201 4.95 -9.74 -7.16
N MET A 202 4.39 -9.19 -6.07
CA MET A 202 5.04 -9.25 -4.77
C MET A 202 5.18 -10.70 -4.25
N SER A 203 4.17 -11.55 -4.45
CA SER A 203 4.25 -12.99 -4.12
C SER A 203 5.46 -13.66 -4.78
N LYS A 204 5.66 -13.39 -6.08
CA LYS A 204 6.82 -13.86 -6.83
C LYS A 204 8.13 -13.26 -6.29
N ASN A 205 8.20 -11.95 -6.09
CA ASN A 205 9.40 -11.26 -5.62
C ASN A 205 9.85 -11.76 -4.24
N LEU A 206 8.92 -12.07 -3.33
CA LEU A 206 9.25 -12.62 -2.01
C LEU A 206 9.84 -14.04 -2.12
N PHE A 207 9.26 -14.90 -2.98
CA PHE A 207 9.80 -16.23 -3.19
C PHE A 207 11.19 -16.20 -3.83
N ASP A 208 11.36 -15.38 -4.88
CA ASP A 208 12.64 -15.19 -5.55
C ASP A 208 13.70 -14.63 -4.60
N ALA A 209 13.33 -13.73 -3.69
CA ALA A 209 14.23 -13.22 -2.67
C ALA A 209 14.75 -14.33 -1.74
N TYR A 210 13.89 -15.25 -1.29
CA TYR A 210 14.35 -16.43 -0.54
C TYR A 210 15.21 -17.35 -1.40
N LYS A 211 14.74 -17.70 -2.61
CA LYS A 211 15.42 -18.60 -3.53
C LYS A 211 16.84 -18.16 -3.85
N ASN A 212 17.02 -16.87 -4.14
CA ASN A 212 18.31 -16.29 -4.51
C ASN A 212 19.21 -16.05 -3.29
N SER A 213 18.67 -16.08 -2.08
CA SER A 213 19.43 -15.85 -0.86
C SER A 213 19.86 -17.13 -0.16
N ILE A 214 19.33 -18.30 -0.53
CA ILE A 214 19.64 -19.58 0.11
C ILE A 214 20.41 -20.45 -0.88
N VAL A 215 21.70 -20.68 -0.58
CA VAL A 215 22.59 -21.47 -1.45
C VAL A 215 22.77 -22.86 -0.89
N PHE A 216 22.48 -23.87 -1.72
CA PHE A 216 22.78 -25.27 -1.46
C PHE A 216 23.92 -25.74 -2.37
N GLU A 217 24.88 -26.46 -1.80
CA GLU A 217 25.92 -27.17 -2.55
C GLU A 217 26.08 -28.58 -1.99
N ASN A 218 26.19 -29.57 -2.88
CA ASN A 218 26.29 -30.98 -2.49
C ASN A 218 25.20 -31.44 -1.51
N ARG A 219 23.96 -30.93 -1.70
CA ARG A 219 22.79 -31.20 -0.84
C ARG A 219 22.90 -30.67 0.59
N GLU A 220 23.84 -29.76 0.85
CA GLU A 220 24.00 -29.08 2.13
C GLU A 220 23.82 -27.57 1.94
N MET A 221 23.17 -26.92 2.90
CA MET A 221 23.12 -25.46 2.92
C MET A 221 24.52 -24.90 3.17
N LYS A 222 24.94 -23.95 2.34
CA LYS A 222 26.24 -23.28 2.44
C LYS A 222 26.13 -21.84 2.91
N GLU A 223 25.16 -21.10 2.39
CA GLU A 223 25.10 -19.65 2.56
C GLU A 223 23.67 -19.14 2.67
N LEU A 224 23.49 -18.10 3.49
CA LEU A 224 22.25 -17.35 3.62
C LEU A 224 22.51 -15.84 3.50
N ASN A 225 22.06 -15.23 2.40
CA ASN A 225 22.33 -13.83 2.02
C ASN A 225 21.09 -12.93 2.13
N LEU A 226 20.42 -12.99 3.29
CA LEU A 226 19.25 -12.16 3.58
C LEU A 226 19.58 -10.83 4.27
N CYS A 227 20.77 -10.74 4.87
CA CYS A 227 21.16 -9.63 5.73
C CYS A 227 22.37 -8.89 5.19
N LYS A 228 22.32 -7.56 5.23
CA LYS A 228 23.51 -6.73 5.04
C LYS A 228 24.54 -7.04 6.12
N GLN A 229 25.81 -6.84 5.79
CA GLN A 229 26.86 -6.88 6.80
C GLN A 229 26.61 -5.79 7.84
N MET A 230 26.58 -6.18 9.12
CA MET A 230 26.32 -5.28 10.25
C MET A 230 27.54 -5.19 11.15
N SER A 231 27.78 -4.01 11.72
CA SER A 231 28.75 -3.79 12.78
C SER A 231 27.99 -3.54 14.08
N MET A 232 28.38 -4.22 15.15
CA MET A 232 27.80 -4.04 16.48
C MET A 232 28.88 -3.66 17.48
N THR A 233 28.49 -2.82 18.45
CA THR A 233 29.30 -2.41 19.58
C THR A 233 28.80 -3.08 20.87
N PRO A 234 29.66 -3.30 21.89
CA PRO A 234 29.23 -3.87 23.17
C PRO A 234 28.18 -3.06 23.94
N THR A 235 27.93 -1.81 23.53
CA THR A 235 26.90 -0.94 24.10
C THR A 235 25.51 -1.13 23.49
N ASP A 236 25.40 -1.86 22.38
CA ASP A 236 24.12 -2.14 21.74
C ASP A 236 23.33 -3.16 22.57
N LYS A 237 22.21 -2.70 23.12
CA LYS A 237 21.39 -3.51 24.05
C LYS A 237 20.58 -4.59 23.35
N ASN A 238 20.23 -4.38 22.08
CA ASN A 238 19.41 -5.27 21.27
C ASN A 238 20.13 -5.62 19.96
N LEU A 239 19.98 -6.87 19.51
CA LEU A 239 20.41 -7.34 18.21
C LEU A 239 19.52 -6.72 17.12
N PRO A 240 20.08 -6.25 16.00
CA PRO A 240 19.30 -5.87 14.84
C PRO A 240 18.36 -7.01 14.41
N LEU A 241 17.14 -6.64 13.99
CA LEU A 241 16.11 -7.60 13.58
C LEU A 241 16.64 -8.60 12.54
N CYS A 242 17.53 -8.17 11.64
CA CYS A 242 18.09 -9.04 10.63
C CYS A 242 18.94 -10.17 11.23
N LEU A 243 19.78 -9.89 12.25
CA LEU A 243 20.55 -10.95 12.93
C LEU A 243 19.61 -11.93 13.63
N MET A 244 18.59 -11.39 14.29
CA MET A 244 17.55 -12.17 14.93
C MET A 244 16.81 -13.08 13.95
N PHE A 245 16.40 -12.51 12.83
CA PHE A 245 15.72 -13.22 11.75
C PHE A 245 16.62 -14.32 11.18
N GLY A 246 17.83 -13.96 10.76
CA GLY A 246 18.82 -14.86 10.17
C GLY A 246 19.18 -16.02 11.09
N LYS A 247 19.40 -15.78 12.39
CA LYS A 247 19.68 -16.81 13.39
C LYS A 247 18.62 -17.91 13.38
N TRP A 248 17.35 -17.53 13.50
CA TRP A 248 16.26 -18.50 13.55
C TRP A 248 15.91 -19.10 12.21
N PHE A 249 16.14 -18.36 11.13
CA PHE A 249 15.94 -18.87 9.78
C PHE A 249 16.98 -19.96 9.45
N ILE A 250 18.27 -19.73 9.78
CA ILE A 250 19.33 -20.75 9.68
C ILE A 250 19.00 -21.95 10.57
N TYR A 251 18.55 -21.71 11.81
CA TYR A 251 18.13 -22.79 12.69
C TYR A 251 17.02 -23.64 12.05
N GLY A 252 16.00 -23.00 11.46
CA GLY A 252 14.93 -23.67 10.72
C GLY A 252 15.45 -24.49 9.53
N LEU A 253 16.39 -23.94 8.75
CA LEU A 253 17.04 -24.64 7.63
C LEU A 253 17.81 -25.88 8.09
N LEU A 254 18.60 -25.79 9.15
CA LEU A 254 19.38 -26.91 9.66
C LEU A 254 18.49 -28.05 10.20
N HIS A 255 17.33 -27.71 10.78
CA HIS A 255 16.41 -28.69 11.35
C HIS A 255 15.40 -29.25 10.35
N SER A 256 15.15 -28.57 9.22
CA SER A 256 14.24 -29.07 8.18
C SER A 256 14.83 -30.25 7.41
N LYS A 257 16.15 -30.47 7.48
CA LYS A 257 16.90 -31.47 6.69
C LYS A 257 16.69 -31.30 5.18
N ALA A 258 16.47 -30.06 4.73
CA ALA A 258 16.32 -29.76 3.33
C ALA A 258 17.64 -30.00 2.58
N GLU A 259 17.55 -30.66 1.43
CA GLU A 259 18.69 -30.91 0.53
C GLU A 259 18.71 -29.91 -0.65
N GLU A 260 17.62 -29.20 -0.86
CA GLU A 260 17.43 -28.21 -1.92
C GLU A 260 16.40 -27.15 -1.50
N PHE A 261 16.38 -26.03 -2.22
CA PHE A 261 15.36 -25.00 -2.03
C PHE A 261 14.12 -25.31 -2.88
N ASN A 262 12.96 -25.37 -2.22
CA ASN A 262 11.63 -25.44 -2.84
C ASN A 262 10.56 -24.89 -1.87
N LEU A 263 9.32 -24.78 -2.32
CA LEU A 263 8.20 -24.21 -1.58
C LEU A 263 7.90 -24.93 -0.25
N ASP A 264 7.91 -26.27 -0.26
CA ASP A 264 7.67 -27.08 0.96
C ASP A 264 8.79 -26.89 1.98
N THR A 265 10.04 -26.86 1.52
CA THR A 265 11.20 -26.52 2.36
C THR A 265 11.04 -25.14 2.98
N LEU A 266 10.69 -24.12 2.17
CA LEU A 266 10.49 -22.77 2.67
C LEU A 266 9.37 -22.71 3.72
N SER A 267 8.26 -23.40 3.49
CA SER A 267 7.17 -23.49 4.48
C SER A 267 7.66 -24.10 5.80
N LYS A 268 8.38 -25.22 5.75
CA LYS A 268 8.93 -25.89 6.95
C LYS A 268 9.90 -25.00 7.71
N VAL A 269 10.80 -24.32 7.00
CA VAL A 269 11.76 -23.39 7.59
C VAL A 269 11.04 -22.25 8.29
N ARG A 270 10.03 -21.65 7.65
CA ARG A 270 9.23 -20.56 8.24
C ARG A 270 8.47 -21.01 9.48
N GLN A 271 7.94 -22.24 9.50
CA GLN A 271 7.31 -22.81 10.70
C GLN A 271 8.32 -22.97 11.85
N GLY A 272 9.52 -23.48 11.56
CA GLY A 272 10.60 -23.61 12.56
C GLY A 272 11.12 -22.26 13.07
N PHE A 273 11.26 -21.29 12.17
CA PHE A 273 11.60 -19.90 12.48
C PHE A 273 10.58 -19.32 13.47
N LEU A 274 9.29 -19.39 13.12
CA LEU A 274 8.21 -18.79 13.90
C LEU A 274 8.18 -19.36 15.32
N LYS A 275 8.25 -20.69 15.44
CA LYS A 275 8.31 -21.38 16.74
C LYS A 275 9.47 -20.86 17.60
N SER A 276 10.67 -20.83 17.03
CA SER A 276 11.88 -20.44 17.77
C SER A 276 11.86 -18.97 18.18
N TYR A 277 11.36 -18.09 17.29
CA TYR A 277 11.18 -16.67 17.57
C TYR A 277 10.23 -16.42 18.75
N PHE A 278 9.06 -17.09 18.78
CA PHE A 278 8.11 -16.93 19.88
C PHE A 278 8.59 -17.51 21.21
N GLU A 279 9.38 -18.58 21.17
CA GLU A 279 9.97 -19.18 22.38
C GLU A 279 11.04 -18.31 23.02
N LYS A 280 11.76 -17.51 22.24
CA LYS A 280 13.02 -16.88 22.69
C LYS A 280 13.03 -15.36 22.64
N ASP A 281 12.43 -14.74 21.63
CA ASP A 281 12.77 -13.36 21.27
C ASP A 281 11.56 -12.44 21.04
N ASN A 282 10.33 -12.96 20.93
CA ASN A 282 9.13 -12.13 20.69
C ASN A 282 8.92 -11.01 21.72
N LYS A 283 9.33 -11.20 22.98
CA LYS A 283 9.20 -10.17 24.02
C LYS A 283 10.08 -8.94 23.75
N ASP A 284 11.26 -9.17 23.18
CA ASP A 284 12.27 -8.13 22.96
C ASP A 284 12.14 -7.49 21.56
N TYR A 285 11.53 -8.22 20.62
CA TYR A 285 11.36 -7.79 19.22
C TYR A 285 9.91 -7.97 18.73
N PRO A 286 8.91 -7.32 19.33
CA PRO A 286 7.50 -7.49 18.93
C PRO A 286 7.32 -7.17 17.44
N ASN A 287 6.57 -8.01 16.73
CA ASN A 287 6.36 -7.86 15.30
C ASN A 287 4.95 -8.31 14.90
N ILE A 288 4.15 -7.35 14.42
CA ILE A 288 2.75 -7.57 14.05
C ILE A 288 2.54 -8.63 12.96
N LEU A 289 3.51 -8.78 12.05
CA LEU A 289 3.43 -9.83 11.04
C LEU A 289 3.62 -11.20 11.69
N PHE A 290 4.59 -11.34 12.60
CA PHE A 290 4.85 -12.60 13.26
C PHE A 290 3.73 -12.98 14.23
N ASP A 291 3.11 -12.00 14.92
CA ASP A 291 1.88 -12.21 15.70
C ASP A 291 0.75 -12.78 14.84
N TYR A 292 0.61 -12.26 13.61
CA TYR A 292 -0.39 -12.73 12.66
C TYR A 292 -0.09 -14.14 12.12
N GLN A 293 1.19 -14.45 11.84
CA GLN A 293 1.64 -15.79 11.48
C GLN A 293 1.43 -16.80 12.62
N ASP A 294 1.66 -16.40 13.87
CA ASP A 294 1.41 -17.25 15.05
C ASP A 294 -0.09 -17.54 15.25
N LEU A 295 -0.95 -16.54 14.99
CA LEU A 295 -2.40 -16.76 14.95
C LEU A 295 -2.78 -17.81 13.90
N MET A 296 -2.19 -17.75 12.69
CA MET A 296 -2.39 -18.78 11.66
C MET A 296 -1.84 -20.15 12.09
N SER A 297 -0.70 -20.17 12.78
CA SER A 297 -0.09 -21.41 13.28
C SER A 297 -1.00 -22.09 14.30
N LYS A 298 -1.56 -21.34 15.26
CA LYS A 298 -2.51 -21.81 16.26
C LYS A 298 -3.82 -22.35 15.66
N ASN A 299 -4.21 -21.85 14.48
CA ASN A 299 -5.38 -22.33 13.74
C ASN A 299 -5.07 -23.51 12.79
N ASN A 300 -3.81 -23.96 12.74
CA ASN A 300 -3.31 -25.01 11.84
C ASN A 300 -3.60 -24.69 10.36
N ILE A 301 -3.27 -23.47 9.93
CA ILE A 301 -3.42 -23.00 8.54
C ILE A 301 -2.16 -22.31 8.00
N PHE A 302 -1.12 -22.14 8.83
CA PHE A 302 0.09 -21.40 8.44
C PHE A 302 0.85 -22.08 7.30
N ASP A 303 0.85 -23.43 7.24
CA ASP A 303 1.46 -24.17 6.13
C ASP A 303 0.76 -23.88 4.80
N ALA A 304 -0.57 -23.97 4.75
CA ALA A 304 -1.35 -23.62 3.58
C ALA A 304 -1.20 -22.15 3.18
N TYR A 305 -1.11 -21.25 4.15
CA TYR A 305 -0.80 -19.84 3.92
C TYR A 305 0.57 -19.65 3.27
N ASN A 306 1.62 -20.36 3.71
CA ASN A 306 2.95 -20.26 3.11
C ASN A 306 2.92 -20.65 1.62
N HIS A 307 2.22 -21.75 1.30
CA HIS A 307 2.07 -22.21 -0.08
C HIS A 307 1.30 -21.19 -0.93
N TYR A 308 0.21 -20.63 -0.40
CA TYR A 308 -0.53 -19.53 -1.04
C TYR A 308 0.32 -18.26 -1.21
N LEU A 309 1.12 -17.89 -0.21
CA LEU A 309 1.86 -16.63 -0.19
C LEU A 309 2.91 -16.58 -1.31
N PHE A 310 3.56 -17.71 -1.60
CA PHE A 310 4.65 -17.80 -2.55
C PHE A 310 4.28 -18.47 -3.88
N GLN A 311 3.00 -18.81 -4.07
CA GLN A 311 2.53 -19.55 -5.23
C GLN A 311 2.98 -18.96 -6.59
N MET A 312 3.11 -17.63 -6.69
CA MET A 312 3.47 -16.97 -7.95
C MET A 312 4.96 -17.08 -8.28
N GLY A 313 5.81 -17.43 -7.31
CA GLY A 313 7.22 -17.76 -7.57
C GLY A 313 7.47 -19.26 -7.77
N ALA A 314 6.47 -20.09 -7.47
CA ALA A 314 6.56 -21.55 -7.41
C ALA A 314 5.26 -22.21 -7.92
N GLU A 315 4.79 -21.80 -9.09
CA GLU A 315 3.46 -22.18 -9.61
C GLU A 315 3.28 -23.70 -9.75
N ASP A 316 4.31 -24.41 -10.27
CA ASP A 316 4.29 -25.87 -10.45
C ASP A 316 4.28 -26.61 -9.10
N GLU A 317 5.08 -26.14 -8.15
CA GLU A 317 5.20 -26.72 -6.82
C GLU A 317 3.92 -26.48 -6.01
N PHE A 318 3.35 -25.27 -6.09
CA PHE A 318 2.06 -24.95 -5.50
C PHE A 318 0.94 -25.80 -6.08
N SER A 319 0.88 -25.95 -7.41
CA SER A 319 -0.14 -26.77 -8.08
C SER A 319 -0.06 -28.23 -7.62
N SER A 320 1.15 -28.77 -7.51
CA SER A 320 1.40 -30.14 -7.04
C SER A 320 1.05 -30.33 -5.56
N TRP A 321 1.32 -29.31 -4.73
CA TRP A 321 0.94 -29.32 -3.32
C TRP A 321 -0.58 -29.21 -3.14
N PHE A 322 -1.24 -28.31 -3.88
CA PHE A 322 -2.68 -28.06 -3.79
C PHE A 322 -3.49 -29.31 -4.11
N GLN A 323 -3.12 -30.07 -5.15
CA GLN A 323 -3.78 -31.33 -5.52
C GLN A 323 -3.78 -32.37 -4.39
N LYS A 324 -2.80 -32.32 -3.48
CA LYS A 324 -2.66 -33.25 -2.36
C LYS A 324 -3.24 -32.72 -1.05
N ASN A 325 -3.46 -31.40 -0.95
CA ASN A 325 -3.80 -30.68 0.28
C ASN A 325 -5.00 -29.74 0.10
N GLU A 326 -5.93 -30.10 -0.79
CA GLU A 326 -7.09 -29.27 -1.13
C GLU A 326 -7.95 -28.97 0.11
N THR A 327 -8.11 -29.94 1.00
CA THR A 327 -8.90 -29.78 2.23
C THR A 327 -8.28 -28.74 3.17
N GLU A 328 -6.96 -28.82 3.38
CA GLU A 328 -6.18 -27.90 4.19
C GLU A 328 -6.18 -26.49 3.57
N TYR A 329 -6.04 -26.40 2.25
CA TYR A 329 -6.12 -25.14 1.53
C TYR A 329 -7.49 -24.49 1.66
N ASN A 330 -8.58 -25.25 1.49
CA ASN A 330 -9.94 -24.74 1.63
C ASN A 330 -10.21 -24.22 3.05
N LYS A 331 -9.71 -24.93 4.08
CA LYS A 331 -9.75 -24.45 5.46
C LYS A 331 -9.00 -23.13 5.63
N PHE A 332 -7.82 -23.00 5.04
CA PHE A 332 -7.08 -21.74 5.03
C PHE A 332 -7.89 -20.62 4.36
N VAL A 333 -8.44 -20.84 3.16
CA VAL A 333 -9.20 -19.82 2.42
C VAL A 333 -10.43 -19.37 3.22
N GLU A 334 -11.18 -20.31 3.79
CA GLU A 334 -12.35 -19.99 4.62
C GLU A 334 -11.97 -19.14 5.83
N TRP A 335 -10.84 -19.42 6.48
CA TRP A 335 -10.36 -18.62 7.59
C TRP A 335 -9.84 -17.26 7.12
N TYR A 336 -9.01 -17.22 6.08
CA TYR A 336 -8.27 -16.04 5.63
C TYR A 336 -9.18 -14.95 5.05
N THR A 337 -10.29 -15.33 4.42
CA THR A 337 -11.23 -14.40 3.77
C THR A 337 -12.21 -13.73 4.73
N LYS A 338 -12.26 -14.15 5.99
CA LYS A 338 -13.07 -13.51 7.04
C LYS A 338 -12.43 -12.19 7.48
N ASN A 339 -13.22 -11.11 7.51
CA ASN A 339 -12.73 -9.76 7.81
C ASN A 339 -12.11 -9.66 9.22
N GLU A 340 -12.67 -10.38 10.19
CA GLU A 340 -12.16 -10.46 11.57
C GLU A 340 -10.78 -11.12 11.67
N ASN A 341 -10.40 -11.90 10.67
CA ASN A 341 -9.09 -12.56 10.57
C ASN A 341 -8.10 -11.76 9.72
N SER A 342 -8.40 -10.51 9.37
CA SER A 342 -7.43 -9.64 8.71
C SER A 342 -6.33 -9.19 9.69
N ILE A 343 -5.12 -8.95 9.17
CA ILE A 343 -4.04 -8.38 9.98
C ILE A 343 -4.46 -6.99 10.52
N ASN A 344 -4.52 -6.84 11.85
CA ASN A 344 -5.05 -5.63 12.47
C ASN A 344 -3.94 -4.61 12.78
N ILE A 345 -3.42 -3.97 11.73
CA ILE A 345 -2.38 -2.94 11.84
C ILE A 345 -3.02 -1.56 12.10
N ASN A 346 -2.43 -0.83 13.06
CA ASN A 346 -2.79 0.53 13.43
C ASN A 346 -1.55 1.31 13.91
N GLU A 347 -1.73 2.58 14.29
CA GLU A 347 -0.65 3.51 14.65
C GLU A 347 0.18 3.07 15.87
N ARG A 348 -0.30 2.09 16.64
CA ARG A 348 0.37 1.58 17.85
C ARG A 348 1.10 0.26 17.63
N ASN A 349 0.82 -0.47 16.56
CA ASN A 349 1.30 -1.84 16.35
C ASN A 349 1.71 -2.13 14.90
N PHE A 350 2.27 -1.15 14.19
CA PHE A 350 2.84 -1.37 12.86
C PHE A 350 4.31 -1.81 12.95
N PHE A 351 4.80 -2.45 11.89
CA PHE A 351 6.21 -2.81 11.80
C PHE A 351 7.07 -1.56 11.59
N HIS A 352 7.86 -1.21 12.60
CA HIS A 352 8.89 -0.19 12.49
C HIS A 352 10.27 -0.84 12.44
N PHE A 353 11.01 -0.58 11.37
CA PHE A 353 12.39 -1.00 11.27
C PHE A 353 13.26 -0.08 12.13
N ILE A 354 13.74 -0.60 13.26
CA ILE A 354 14.76 0.05 14.08
C ILE A 354 16.11 -0.52 13.63
N ASN A 355 16.96 0.34 13.09
CA ASN A 355 18.35 -0.01 12.74
C ASN A 355 19.18 -0.27 13.99
#